data_AF-A0A9P2W2V0-F1
#
_entry.id   AF-A0A9P2W2V0-F1
#
_cell.length_a   1.000
_cell.length_b   1.000
_cell.length_c   1.000
_cell.angle_alpha   90.00
_cell.angle_beta   90.00
_cell.angle_gamma   90.00
#
_symmetry.space_group_name_H-M   'P 1'
#
loop_
_entity.id
_entity.type
_entity.pdbx_description
1 polymer ?
#
loop_
_entity_poly.entity_id
_entity_poly.type
_entity_poly.pdbx_seq_one_letter_code
_entity_poly.pdbx_strand_id
1 'polypeptide(L)'
;MKTKDATEILKRLGWKTYRHEVGDTLAYYHLSDRIIRILYDVVDYGEDGGRLRLSVALTTAAYCLAEEYDNGEQSRYEYGDMLIYAEENFGIVAQNLSGSHIEEALNRVIVWAKAQDIEQKLREEAANHSAVAQALLGDIDALRSDKPAPQLHVPEFADYKAMTRYERLILFAQAYKNGELDDILTRKKPKQRSISFTAASRILKTQGWFSTEPGKMWLSLPDRFIQFDFGFLHLHNNYNVRLEAEISNEEISVACKYIYYRREYIWIRPTDIYQSFNTIGGGIFSGFDKGIDICVGTLNDHELIKISERVIQWARAQDLQASIESKTLVQKYSYTLRIIWHLACLALTGKIDILKSYQSFLEAGTISEHLDDDEVEKYVNHAVEFAEKHLKILHEREEAEAHLGPQALITFNKVTEQLKVMGWTVYRDKNYNRNAYFVSKDRIINIMYNLQSDEEEPIVAFKASLSTLSFSTAHREIFYNMPQYIALKESEEVYTVSSTELDGGKVKEICTDILEWADRQNVNQIIYNYVAFPPDSELDLVARHLIALVLIGDVEKLKSYKENFRKGNPLGFVEEISKYRIDNLLTLARGYRAGFPKNAPILSLDPQTTSIDSKTVAVEAIEEVDEADDND
;
A
#
# COMPACT_ATOMS: atom_id res chain seq x y z
N MET A 1 49.11 -44.57 -5.97
CA MET A 1 48.44 -43.30 -6.35
C MET A 1 47.61 -42.83 -5.17
N LYS A 2 47.59 -41.53 -4.85
CA LYS A 2 46.81 -40.96 -3.73
C LYS A 2 45.63 -40.14 -4.27
N THR A 3 44.64 -39.82 -3.43
CA THR A 3 43.47 -39.02 -3.82
C THR A 3 43.85 -37.70 -4.48
N LYS A 4 44.93 -37.04 -4.03
CA LYS A 4 45.45 -35.80 -4.65
C LYS A 4 45.90 -36.01 -6.11
N ASP A 5 46.49 -37.15 -6.42
CA ASP A 5 46.93 -37.46 -7.79
C ASP A 5 45.71 -37.67 -8.71
N ALA A 6 44.67 -38.35 -8.19
CA ALA A 6 43.39 -38.47 -8.88
C ALA A 6 42.73 -37.10 -9.11
N THR A 7 42.72 -36.21 -8.11
CA THR A 7 42.19 -34.85 -8.25
C THR A 7 42.83 -34.09 -9.42
N GLU A 8 44.15 -34.18 -9.60
CA GLU A 8 44.84 -33.50 -10.71
C GLU A 8 44.50 -34.12 -12.07
N ILE A 9 44.28 -35.43 -12.13
CA ILE A 9 43.80 -36.12 -13.35
C ILE A 9 42.38 -35.66 -13.68
N LEU A 10 41.47 -35.60 -12.70
CA LEU A 10 40.11 -35.11 -12.88
C LEU A 10 40.10 -33.68 -13.45
N LYS A 11 40.90 -32.76 -12.87
CA LYS A 11 41.03 -31.38 -13.39
C LYS A 11 41.50 -31.35 -14.84
N ARG A 12 42.52 -32.16 -15.19
CA ARG A 12 43.04 -32.26 -16.56
C ARG A 12 41.97 -32.74 -17.55
N LEU A 13 41.08 -33.62 -17.11
CA LEU A 13 39.98 -34.16 -17.89
C LEU A 13 38.73 -33.25 -17.90
N GLY A 14 38.83 -32.03 -17.37
CA GLY A 14 37.76 -31.04 -17.39
C GLY A 14 36.75 -31.16 -16.26
N TRP A 15 37.02 -31.95 -15.22
CA TRP A 15 36.17 -32.03 -14.04
C TRP A 15 36.47 -30.88 -13.07
N LYS A 16 35.41 -30.27 -12.53
CA LYS A 16 35.51 -29.23 -11.50
C LYS A 16 35.55 -29.89 -10.13
N THR A 17 36.71 -29.88 -9.49
CA THR A 17 36.95 -30.60 -8.22
C THR A 17 36.81 -29.70 -7.00
N TYR A 18 36.26 -30.22 -5.92
CA TYR A 18 36.11 -29.55 -4.62
C TYR A 18 36.50 -30.49 -3.47
N ARG A 19 36.90 -29.89 -2.34
CA ARG A 19 37.21 -30.61 -1.11
C ARG A 19 36.36 -30.05 0.03
N HIS A 20 35.63 -30.92 0.71
CA HIS A 20 34.74 -30.56 1.79
C HIS A 20 35.48 -30.38 3.12
N GLU A 21 34.92 -29.59 4.05
CA GLU A 21 35.49 -29.34 5.38
C GLU A 21 35.61 -30.62 6.23
N VAL A 22 34.74 -31.61 5.96
CA VAL A 22 34.72 -32.93 6.63
C VAL A 22 35.70 -33.93 5.98
N GLY A 23 36.43 -33.52 4.93
CA GLY A 23 37.51 -34.30 4.33
C GLY A 23 37.16 -35.03 3.02
N ASP A 24 35.88 -35.10 2.65
CA ASP A 24 35.42 -35.74 1.40
C ASP A 24 35.82 -34.95 0.16
N THR A 25 36.16 -35.68 -0.91
CA THR A 25 36.49 -35.12 -2.22
C THR A 25 35.38 -35.36 -3.24
N LEU A 26 34.95 -34.29 -3.90
CA LEU A 26 33.85 -34.31 -4.85
C LEU A 26 34.25 -33.63 -6.17
N ALA A 27 33.63 -34.03 -7.28
CA ALA A 27 33.87 -33.41 -8.56
C ALA A 27 32.62 -33.38 -9.44
N TYR A 28 32.54 -32.37 -10.31
CA TYR A 28 31.44 -32.18 -11.25
C TYR A 28 31.92 -32.22 -12.69
N TYR A 29 31.09 -32.78 -13.56
CA TYR A 29 31.27 -32.74 -15.01
C TYR A 29 29.99 -32.24 -15.68
N HIS A 30 30.14 -31.23 -16.53
CA HIS A 30 29.04 -30.58 -17.22
C HIS A 30 28.89 -31.17 -18.62
N LEU A 31 27.73 -31.75 -18.88
CA LEU A 31 27.23 -32.02 -20.22
C LEU A 31 26.30 -30.88 -20.63
N SER A 32 25.89 -30.85 -21.91
CA SER A 32 25.05 -29.78 -22.45
C SER A 32 23.69 -29.62 -21.75
N ASP A 33 23.14 -30.71 -21.22
CA ASP A 33 21.79 -30.78 -20.65
C ASP A 33 21.75 -31.32 -19.21
N ARG A 34 22.87 -31.81 -18.67
CA ARG A 34 22.93 -32.49 -17.36
C ARG A 34 24.28 -32.34 -16.69
N ILE A 35 24.30 -32.59 -15.39
CA ILE A 35 25.47 -32.41 -14.52
C ILE A 35 25.71 -33.71 -13.77
N ILE A 36 26.92 -34.24 -13.90
CA ILE A 36 27.37 -35.44 -13.20
C ILE A 36 28.11 -35.00 -11.94
N ARG A 37 27.73 -35.55 -10.79
CA ARG A 37 28.49 -35.43 -9.54
C ARG A 37 29.13 -36.77 -9.21
N ILE A 38 30.41 -36.73 -8.84
CA ILE A 38 31.09 -37.86 -8.24
C ILE A 38 31.63 -37.50 -6.85
N LEU A 39 31.45 -38.41 -5.90
CA LEU A 39 32.22 -38.47 -4.66
C LEU A 39 33.31 -39.52 -4.88
N TYR A 40 34.56 -39.17 -4.59
CA TYR A 40 35.69 -40.03 -4.89
C TYR A 40 36.75 -40.03 -3.80
N ASP A 41 37.38 -41.18 -3.58
CA ASP A 41 38.60 -41.33 -2.80
C ASP A 41 39.50 -42.41 -3.44
N VAL A 42 40.79 -42.39 -3.10
CA VAL A 42 41.73 -43.44 -3.46
C VAL A 42 42.24 -44.09 -2.19
N VAL A 43 41.98 -45.38 -2.05
CA VAL A 43 42.43 -46.20 -0.92
C VAL A 43 43.46 -47.20 -1.40
N ASP A 44 44.61 -47.25 -0.74
CA ASP A 44 45.68 -48.20 -1.01
C ASP A 44 45.61 -49.34 0.00
N TYR A 45 45.41 -50.57 -0.48
CA TYR A 45 45.29 -51.76 0.36
C TYR A 45 46.61 -52.57 0.44
N GLY A 46 47.72 -52.06 -0.08
CA GLY A 46 49.00 -52.78 -0.06
C GLY A 46 49.06 -53.85 -1.15
N GLU A 47 49.20 -55.13 -0.78
CA GLU A 47 49.35 -56.24 -1.75
C GLU A 47 48.13 -56.44 -2.67
N ASP A 48 46.95 -55.95 -2.26
CA ASP A 48 45.69 -56.02 -3.03
C ASP A 48 45.54 -54.88 -4.08
N GLY A 49 46.49 -53.94 -4.12
CA GLY A 49 46.49 -52.81 -5.05
C GLY A 49 45.70 -51.58 -4.59
N GLY A 50 45.72 -50.54 -5.44
CA GLY A 50 45.00 -49.29 -5.22
C GLY A 50 43.56 -49.36 -5.73
N ARG A 51 42.61 -48.86 -4.94
CA ARG A 51 41.19 -48.77 -5.29
C ARG A 51 40.75 -47.32 -5.40
N LEU A 52 40.21 -46.95 -6.57
CA LEU A 52 39.40 -45.76 -6.74
C LEU A 52 37.95 -46.10 -6.36
N ARG A 53 37.36 -45.41 -5.39
CA ARG A 53 35.92 -45.52 -5.15
C ARG A 53 35.22 -44.31 -5.75
N LEU A 54 34.05 -44.58 -6.32
CA LEU A 54 33.19 -43.57 -6.93
C LEU A 54 31.77 -43.82 -6.46
N SER A 55 31.13 -42.78 -5.93
CA SER A 55 29.67 -42.70 -5.85
C SER A 55 29.22 -41.64 -6.85
N VAL A 56 28.28 -42.01 -7.72
CA VAL A 56 27.93 -41.26 -8.91
C VAL A 56 26.47 -40.85 -8.83
N ALA A 57 26.21 -39.58 -9.10
CA ALA A 57 24.87 -39.03 -9.17
C ALA A 57 24.73 -38.09 -10.37
N LEU A 58 23.50 -37.88 -10.80
CA LEU A 58 23.14 -37.08 -11.96
C LEU A 58 22.02 -36.11 -11.59
N THR A 59 22.11 -34.89 -12.11
CA THR A 59 21.09 -33.86 -11.95
C THR A 59 21.07 -32.94 -13.18
N THR A 60 20.17 -31.97 -13.20
CA THR A 60 20.16 -30.89 -14.21
C THR A 60 20.23 -29.54 -13.52
N ALA A 61 20.71 -28.52 -14.23
CA ALA A 61 20.72 -27.16 -13.70
C ALA A 61 19.30 -26.67 -13.37
N ALA A 62 18.32 -27.03 -14.20
CA ALA A 62 16.92 -26.72 -13.97
C ALA A 62 16.38 -27.42 -12.72
N TYR A 63 16.77 -28.67 -12.47
CA TYR A 63 16.37 -29.41 -11.28
C TYR A 63 16.91 -28.80 -9.99
N CYS A 64 18.22 -28.51 -9.94
CA CYS A 64 18.79 -27.83 -8.77
C CYS A 64 18.18 -26.45 -8.55
N LEU A 65 17.89 -25.71 -9.62
CA LEU A 65 17.24 -24.40 -9.50
C LEU A 65 15.80 -24.54 -9.00
N ALA A 66 15.03 -25.52 -9.49
CA ALA A 66 13.69 -25.79 -9.01
C ALA A 66 13.67 -26.17 -7.52
N GLU A 67 14.66 -26.92 -7.04
CA GLU A 67 14.85 -27.23 -5.62
C GLU A 67 15.17 -25.99 -4.77
N GLU A 68 15.99 -25.05 -5.27
CA GLU A 68 16.18 -23.74 -4.61
C GLU A 68 14.87 -22.93 -4.55
N TYR A 69 13.98 -23.12 -5.53
CA TYR A 69 12.65 -22.52 -5.55
C TYR A 69 11.68 -23.22 -4.61
N ASP A 70 11.70 -24.54 -4.48
CA ASP A 70 10.86 -25.22 -3.49
C ASP A 70 11.28 -24.82 -2.06
N ASN A 71 12.59 -24.89 -1.78
CA ASN A 71 13.16 -24.65 -0.46
C ASN A 71 13.20 -23.16 -0.06
N GLY A 72 13.14 -22.24 -1.03
CA GLY A 72 13.16 -20.79 -0.76
C GLY A 72 14.53 -20.26 -0.31
N GLU A 73 15.59 -21.06 -0.44
CA GLU A 73 16.96 -20.73 -0.06
C GLU A 73 17.95 -21.22 -1.12
N GLN A 74 19.09 -20.55 -1.24
CA GLN A 74 20.15 -21.00 -2.14
C GLN A 74 20.77 -22.29 -1.58
N SER A 75 21.03 -23.26 -2.47
CA SER A 75 21.67 -24.51 -2.04
C SER A 75 23.06 -24.21 -1.48
N ARG A 76 23.43 -24.87 -0.37
CA ARG A 76 24.77 -24.75 0.21
C ARG A 76 25.87 -25.24 -0.74
N TYR A 77 25.48 -26.02 -1.76
CA TYR A 77 26.35 -26.56 -2.79
C TYR A 77 25.85 -26.11 -4.17
N GLU A 78 26.76 -25.86 -5.12
CA GLU A 78 26.40 -25.45 -6.49
C GLU A 78 25.42 -26.45 -7.16
N TYR A 79 25.49 -27.73 -6.77
CA TYR A 79 24.58 -28.80 -7.17
C TYR A 79 24.40 -29.78 -5.99
N GLY A 80 23.62 -29.39 -4.98
CA GLY A 80 23.35 -30.22 -3.80
C GLY A 80 22.39 -31.37 -4.09
N ASP A 81 21.35 -31.07 -4.89
CA ASP A 81 20.18 -31.90 -5.07
C ASP A 81 20.29 -32.76 -6.33
N MET A 82 20.16 -34.07 -6.13
CA MET A 82 20.43 -35.09 -7.16
C MET A 82 19.16 -35.82 -7.55
N LEU A 83 18.94 -35.94 -8.85
CA LEU A 83 17.76 -36.59 -9.43
C LEU A 83 17.93 -38.11 -9.58
N ILE A 84 19.14 -38.56 -9.97
CA ILE A 84 19.44 -39.98 -10.17
C ILE A 84 20.71 -40.34 -9.42
N TYR A 85 20.65 -41.43 -8.65
CA TYR A 85 21.82 -42.07 -8.04
C TYR A 85 22.14 -43.36 -8.78
N ALA A 86 23.42 -43.60 -9.05
CA ALA A 86 23.83 -44.87 -9.61
C ALA A 86 23.82 -45.97 -8.55
N GLU A 87 23.14 -47.07 -8.83
CA GLU A 87 23.29 -48.33 -8.09
C GLU A 87 24.54 -49.12 -8.55
N GLU A 88 25.07 -48.79 -9.73
CA GLU A 88 26.27 -49.41 -10.29
C GLU A 88 27.56 -48.91 -9.60
N ASN A 89 28.49 -49.84 -9.36
CA ASN A 89 29.80 -49.52 -8.82
C ASN A 89 30.79 -49.17 -9.95
N PHE A 90 31.11 -47.88 -10.07
CA PHE A 90 32.09 -47.37 -11.03
C PHE A 90 33.54 -47.39 -10.53
N GLY A 91 33.75 -47.85 -9.29
CA GLY A 91 35.09 -47.97 -8.73
C GLY A 91 35.96 -48.99 -9.47
N ILE A 92 37.27 -48.76 -9.48
CA ILE A 92 38.26 -49.64 -10.09
C ILE A 92 39.27 -50.09 -9.03
N VAL A 93 39.63 -51.37 -9.09
CA VAL A 93 40.72 -51.96 -8.30
C VAL A 93 41.82 -52.37 -9.27
N ALA A 94 43.05 -51.92 -9.04
CA ALA A 94 44.20 -52.30 -9.86
C ALA A 94 45.47 -52.37 -9.00
N GLN A 95 46.31 -53.38 -9.24
CA GLN A 95 47.61 -53.53 -8.56
C GLN A 95 48.50 -52.30 -8.76
N ASN A 96 48.46 -51.69 -9.95
CA ASN A 96 49.13 -50.42 -10.26
C ASN A 96 48.12 -49.41 -10.79
N LEU A 97 47.32 -48.82 -9.90
CA LEU A 97 46.34 -47.79 -10.26
C LEU A 97 47.05 -46.60 -10.94
N SER A 98 46.59 -46.28 -12.15
CA SER A 98 47.21 -45.29 -13.04
C SER A 98 46.16 -44.34 -13.60
N GLY A 99 46.61 -43.28 -14.29
CA GLY A 99 45.70 -42.30 -14.89
C GLY A 99 44.78 -42.88 -15.96
N SER A 100 45.23 -43.88 -16.73
CA SER A 100 44.40 -44.54 -17.74
C SER A 100 43.22 -45.28 -17.12
N HIS A 101 43.40 -45.88 -15.93
CA HIS A 101 42.30 -46.52 -15.20
C HIS A 101 41.27 -45.49 -14.72
N ILE A 102 41.71 -44.34 -14.21
CA ILE A 102 40.79 -43.25 -13.82
C ILE A 102 40.02 -42.74 -15.04
N GLU A 103 40.71 -42.52 -16.16
CA GLU A 103 40.08 -42.11 -17.42
C GLU A 103 39.01 -43.11 -17.89
N GLU A 104 39.29 -44.41 -17.79
CA GLU A 104 38.33 -45.48 -18.12
C GLU A 104 37.08 -45.44 -17.20
N ALA A 105 37.27 -45.32 -15.88
CA ALA A 105 36.15 -45.19 -14.93
C ALA A 105 35.28 -43.97 -15.24
N LEU A 106 35.90 -42.81 -15.47
CA LEU A 106 35.19 -41.58 -15.75
C LEU A 106 34.46 -41.64 -17.10
N ASN A 107 35.04 -42.29 -18.11
CA ASN A 107 34.36 -42.53 -19.39
C ASN A 107 33.12 -43.41 -19.22
N ARG A 108 33.20 -44.47 -18.40
CA ARG A 108 32.05 -45.32 -18.07
C ARG A 108 30.95 -44.51 -17.36
N VAL A 109 31.33 -43.63 -16.43
CA VAL A 109 30.40 -42.71 -15.75
C VAL A 109 29.71 -41.77 -16.75
N ILE A 110 30.46 -41.20 -17.70
CA ILE A 110 29.89 -40.31 -18.73
C ILE A 110 28.95 -41.08 -19.66
N VAL A 111 29.29 -42.30 -20.06
CA VAL A 111 28.42 -43.16 -20.89
C VAL A 111 27.14 -43.51 -20.13
N TRP A 112 27.24 -43.92 -18.87
CA TRP A 112 26.08 -44.18 -18.01
C TRP A 112 25.18 -42.94 -17.90
N ALA A 113 25.77 -41.78 -17.63
CA ALA A 113 25.03 -40.52 -17.49
C ALA A 113 24.29 -40.13 -18.77
N LYS A 114 24.87 -40.38 -19.95
CA LYS A 114 24.24 -40.13 -21.26
C LYS A 114 23.09 -41.10 -21.55
N ALA A 115 23.14 -42.32 -21.01
CA ALA A 115 22.11 -43.32 -21.20
C ALA A 115 20.87 -43.11 -20.31
N GLN A 116 20.95 -42.25 -19.28
CA GLN A 116 19.82 -41.97 -18.39
C GLN A 116 18.73 -41.14 -19.10
N ASP A 117 17.48 -41.58 -18.97
CA ASP A 117 16.30 -40.81 -19.37
C ASP A 117 15.85 -39.90 -18.23
N ILE A 118 16.19 -38.61 -18.35
CA ILE A 118 15.87 -37.59 -17.34
C ILE A 118 14.37 -37.32 -17.27
N GLU A 119 13.69 -37.29 -18.41
CA GLU A 119 12.26 -36.96 -18.45
C GLU A 119 11.43 -38.09 -17.87
N GLN A 120 11.76 -39.35 -18.21
CA GLN A 120 11.14 -40.52 -17.58
C GLN A 120 11.30 -40.47 -16.07
N LYS A 121 12.51 -40.18 -15.57
CA LYS A 121 12.74 -40.08 -14.13
C LYS A 121 11.91 -38.98 -13.48
N LEU A 122 11.79 -37.80 -14.10
CA LEU A 122 10.92 -36.73 -13.60
C LEU A 122 9.45 -37.19 -13.52
N ARG A 123 8.97 -37.96 -14.49
CA ARG A 123 7.60 -38.52 -14.44
C ARG A 123 7.42 -39.50 -13.29
N GLU A 124 8.42 -40.34 -13.01
CA GLU A 124 8.41 -41.25 -11.85
C GLU A 124 8.39 -40.48 -10.53
N GLU A 125 9.21 -39.44 -10.39
CA GLU A 125 9.22 -38.59 -9.19
C GLU A 125 7.91 -37.79 -9.02
N ALA A 126 7.35 -37.28 -10.11
CA ALA A 126 6.06 -36.58 -10.09
C ALA A 126 4.90 -37.50 -9.71
N ALA A 127 4.91 -38.77 -10.16
CA ALA A 127 3.95 -39.79 -9.74
C ALA A 127 4.07 -40.13 -8.25
N ASN A 128 5.24 -39.93 -7.65
CA ASN A 128 5.49 -40.02 -6.20
C ASN A 128 5.27 -38.69 -5.47
N HIS A 129 4.51 -37.75 -6.06
CA HIS A 129 4.15 -36.45 -5.50
C HIS A 129 5.32 -35.45 -5.30
N SER A 130 6.40 -35.56 -6.08
CA SER A 130 7.44 -34.52 -6.11
C SER A 130 6.94 -33.25 -6.83
N ALA A 131 6.74 -32.18 -6.05
CA ALA A 131 6.29 -30.88 -6.58
C ALA A 131 7.34 -30.23 -7.51
N VAL A 132 8.63 -30.45 -7.25
CA VAL A 132 9.75 -30.03 -8.11
C VAL A 132 9.67 -30.70 -9.48
N ALA A 133 9.39 -32.02 -9.50
CA ALA A 133 9.26 -32.77 -10.74
C ALA A 133 8.00 -32.37 -11.53
N GLN A 134 6.87 -32.15 -10.84
CA GLN A 134 5.64 -31.62 -11.43
C GLN A 134 5.87 -30.24 -12.09
N ALA A 135 6.63 -29.35 -11.42
CA ALA A 135 6.96 -28.03 -11.95
C ALA A 135 7.82 -28.09 -13.22
N LEU A 136 8.82 -28.97 -13.26
CA LEU A 136 9.69 -29.16 -14.45
C LEU A 136 8.96 -29.81 -15.63
N LEU A 137 7.96 -30.65 -15.36
CA LEU A 137 7.06 -31.21 -16.38
C LEU A 137 5.98 -30.21 -16.83
N GLY A 138 5.88 -29.06 -16.16
CA GLY A 138 4.90 -28.01 -16.48
C GLY A 138 3.46 -28.33 -16.06
N ASP A 139 3.27 -29.26 -15.11
CA ASP A 139 1.95 -29.67 -14.60
C ASP A 139 1.44 -28.68 -13.53
N ILE A 140 1.04 -27.50 -14.01
CA ILE A 140 0.57 -26.40 -13.15
C ILE A 140 -0.75 -26.75 -12.45
N ASP A 141 -1.58 -27.60 -13.06
CA ASP A 141 -2.89 -27.95 -12.50
C ASP A 141 -2.74 -28.91 -11.31
N ALA A 142 -1.80 -29.86 -11.37
CA ALA A 142 -1.43 -30.69 -10.21
C ALA A 142 -0.87 -29.85 -9.05
N LEU A 143 -0.03 -28.85 -9.34
CA LEU A 143 0.51 -27.93 -8.32
C LEU A 143 -0.58 -27.05 -7.67
N ARG A 144 -1.68 -26.77 -8.38
CA ARG A 144 -2.80 -25.97 -7.86
C ARG A 144 -3.80 -26.80 -7.05
N SER A 145 -4.02 -28.06 -7.41
CA SER A 145 -4.94 -28.95 -6.67
C SER A 145 -4.45 -29.25 -5.25
N ASP A 146 -3.14 -29.16 -5.02
CA ASP A 146 -2.50 -29.39 -3.71
C ASP A 146 -2.52 -28.14 -2.80
N LYS A 147 -3.16 -27.04 -3.23
CA LYS A 147 -3.20 -25.76 -2.50
C LYS A 147 -4.39 -25.69 -1.51
N PRO A 148 -4.19 -25.27 -0.24
CA PRO A 148 -5.31 -24.89 0.63
C PRO A 148 -5.96 -23.55 0.19
N ALA A 149 -7.27 -23.39 0.45
CA ALA A 149 -8.16 -22.34 -0.08
C ALA A 149 -7.70 -20.86 0.15
N PRO A 150 -8.14 -19.89 -0.69
CA PRO A 150 -7.35 -18.72 -1.06
C PRO A 150 -7.43 -17.54 -0.08
N GLN A 151 -6.27 -16.98 0.26
CA GLN A 151 -6.09 -15.59 0.68
C GLN A 151 -5.67 -14.75 -0.54
N LEU A 152 -6.05 -13.47 -0.55
CA LEU A 152 -5.85 -12.52 -1.66
C LEU A 152 -4.40 -12.55 -2.17
N HIS A 153 -4.20 -13.08 -3.37
CA HIS A 153 -2.88 -13.25 -3.99
C HIS A 153 -2.65 -12.12 -4.99
N VAL A 154 -1.69 -11.23 -4.71
CA VAL A 154 -1.19 -10.23 -5.66
C VAL A 154 0.17 -10.72 -6.17
N PRO A 155 0.27 -11.32 -7.37
CA PRO A 155 1.46 -12.05 -7.83
C PRO A 155 2.73 -11.19 -7.94
N GLU A 156 2.56 -9.89 -8.12
CA GLU A 156 3.63 -8.96 -8.48
C GLU A 156 4.40 -8.41 -7.26
N PHE A 157 3.90 -8.66 -6.04
CA PHE A 157 4.45 -8.11 -4.79
C PHE A 157 4.61 -9.15 -3.66
N ALA A 158 4.42 -10.43 -3.94
CA ALA A 158 4.72 -11.48 -2.97
C ALA A 158 6.25 -11.65 -2.85
N ASP A 159 6.78 -11.58 -1.64
CA ASP A 159 8.16 -11.98 -1.36
C ASP A 159 8.33 -13.45 -1.74
N TYR A 160 9.41 -13.77 -2.45
CA TYR A 160 9.82 -15.15 -2.75
C TYR A 160 9.83 -16.02 -1.49
N LYS A 161 10.22 -15.47 -0.33
CA LYS A 161 10.19 -16.22 0.95
C LYS A 161 8.81 -16.31 1.60
N ALA A 162 7.87 -15.41 1.31
CA ALA A 162 6.49 -15.45 1.83
C ALA A 162 5.53 -16.30 0.99
N MET A 163 5.91 -16.60 -0.26
CA MET A 163 5.24 -17.59 -1.09
C MET A 163 5.25 -18.96 -0.42
N THR A 164 4.14 -19.69 -0.52
CA THR A 164 4.16 -21.13 -0.27
C THR A 164 5.11 -21.80 -1.25
N ARG A 165 5.66 -22.97 -0.87
CA ARG A 165 6.53 -23.75 -1.77
C ARG A 165 5.89 -23.99 -3.14
N TYR A 166 4.56 -24.19 -3.17
CA TYR A 166 3.77 -24.37 -4.39
C TYR A 166 3.65 -23.09 -5.22
N GLU A 167 3.52 -21.91 -4.62
CA GLU A 167 3.50 -20.63 -5.34
C GLU A 167 4.86 -20.33 -6.00
N ARG A 168 5.97 -20.62 -5.30
CA ARG A 168 7.31 -20.53 -5.89
C ARG A 168 7.49 -21.48 -7.07
N LEU A 169 7.03 -22.72 -6.92
CA LEU A 169 7.13 -23.74 -7.98
C LEU A 169 6.21 -23.46 -9.17
N ILE A 170 5.02 -22.86 -8.96
CA ILE A 170 4.15 -22.43 -10.05
C ILE A 170 4.81 -21.31 -10.86
N LEU A 171 5.40 -20.32 -10.20
CA LEU A 171 6.14 -19.25 -10.88
C LEU A 171 7.36 -19.78 -11.64
N PHE A 172 8.10 -20.70 -11.02
CA PHE A 172 9.22 -21.39 -11.67
C PHE A 172 8.74 -22.15 -12.92
N ALA A 173 7.66 -22.94 -12.82
CA ALA A 173 7.11 -23.72 -13.92
C ALA A 173 6.65 -22.82 -15.09
N GLN A 174 6.04 -21.68 -14.78
CA GLN A 174 5.62 -20.68 -15.77
C GLN A 174 6.82 -20.06 -16.48
N ALA A 175 7.82 -19.59 -15.73
CA ALA A 175 9.02 -18.99 -16.30
C ALA A 175 9.85 -20.01 -17.12
N TYR A 176 9.94 -21.25 -16.64
CA TYR A 176 10.63 -22.34 -17.32
C TYR A 176 9.95 -22.72 -18.63
N LYS A 177 8.61 -22.81 -18.64
CA LYS A 177 7.82 -23.07 -19.86
C LYS A 177 7.97 -21.96 -20.90
N ASN A 178 8.11 -20.71 -20.46
CA ASN A 178 8.22 -19.55 -21.34
C ASN A 178 9.66 -19.27 -21.83
N GLY A 179 10.67 -19.98 -21.30
CA GLY A 179 12.08 -19.72 -21.60
C GLY A 179 12.63 -18.44 -20.95
N GLU A 180 11.97 -17.93 -19.91
CA GLU A 180 12.24 -16.64 -19.26
C GLU A 180 13.16 -16.77 -18.03
N LEU A 181 13.83 -17.91 -17.87
CA LEU A 181 14.60 -18.25 -16.66
C LEU A 181 15.81 -17.30 -16.43
N ASP A 182 16.46 -16.86 -17.51
CA ASP A 182 17.64 -15.97 -17.46
C ASP A 182 17.31 -14.55 -16.99
N ASP A 183 16.08 -14.07 -17.24
CA ASP A 183 15.57 -12.77 -16.79
C ASP A 183 15.26 -12.74 -15.28
N ILE A 184 15.10 -13.91 -14.67
CA ILE A 184 14.92 -14.06 -13.22
C ILE A 184 16.27 -14.24 -12.53
N LEU A 185 17.22 -14.94 -13.17
CA LEU A 185 18.59 -15.12 -12.65
C LEU A 185 19.42 -13.82 -12.66
N THR A 186 19.17 -12.91 -13.60
CA THR A 186 19.78 -11.56 -13.62
C THR A 186 19.32 -10.66 -12.46
N ARG A 187 18.21 -11.01 -11.77
CA ARG A 187 17.76 -10.34 -10.53
C ARG A 187 18.57 -10.74 -9.29
N LYS A 188 19.50 -11.70 -9.38
CA LYS A 188 20.33 -12.22 -8.26
C LYS A 188 21.62 -11.42 -7.92
N LYS A 189 21.81 -10.19 -8.41
CA LYS A 189 22.87 -9.28 -7.89
C LYS A 189 22.24 -7.99 -7.35
N PRO A 190 22.13 -7.81 -6.02
CA PRO A 190 21.67 -6.54 -5.47
C PRO A 190 22.72 -5.47 -5.77
N LYS A 191 22.44 -4.64 -6.76
CA LYS A 191 23.15 -3.38 -6.96
C LYS A 191 22.54 -2.36 -6.01
N GLN A 192 23.34 -1.96 -5.02
CA GLN A 192 23.38 -0.67 -4.32
C GLN A 192 22.11 0.22 -4.34
N ARG A 193 21.62 0.59 -3.14
CA ARG A 193 20.52 1.55 -2.87
C ARG A 193 20.27 2.57 -4.00
N SER A 194 19.11 2.52 -4.66
CA SER A 194 18.66 3.56 -5.59
C SER A 194 18.06 4.79 -4.89
N ILE A 195 17.39 4.63 -3.73
CA ILE A 195 16.68 5.71 -3.02
C ILE A 195 16.92 5.61 -1.50
N SER A 196 17.14 6.76 -0.85
CA SER A 196 17.23 6.89 0.62
C SER A 196 15.85 7.17 1.25
N PHE A 197 15.67 6.93 2.56
CA PHE A 197 14.45 7.33 3.28
C PHE A 197 14.09 8.80 3.04
N THR A 198 15.09 9.67 3.07
CA THR A 198 14.94 11.10 2.80
C THR A 198 14.44 11.38 1.40
N ALA A 199 14.90 10.63 0.39
CA ALA A 199 14.44 10.77 -0.99
C ALA A 199 13.01 10.24 -1.15
N ALA A 200 12.70 9.06 -0.60
CA ALA A 200 11.35 8.49 -0.59
C ALA A 200 10.33 9.41 0.11
N SER A 201 10.65 9.92 1.30
CA SER A 201 9.80 10.90 2.00
C SER A 201 9.61 12.18 1.19
N ARG A 202 10.62 12.64 0.44
CA ARG A 202 10.48 13.83 -0.44
C ARG A 202 9.50 13.56 -1.58
N ILE A 203 9.60 12.40 -2.23
CA ILE A 203 8.69 11.99 -3.31
C ILE A 203 7.27 11.89 -2.79
N LEU A 204 7.05 11.19 -1.68
CA LEU A 204 5.72 11.08 -1.08
C LEU A 204 5.16 12.45 -0.66
N LYS A 205 5.99 13.38 -0.17
CA LYS A 205 5.56 14.77 0.10
C LYS A 205 5.04 15.50 -1.14
N THR A 206 5.58 15.22 -2.33
CA THR A 206 5.03 15.77 -3.58
C THR A 206 3.63 15.24 -3.90
N GLN A 207 3.29 14.07 -3.38
CA GLN A 207 1.98 13.42 -3.50
C GLN A 207 1.03 13.81 -2.35
N GLY A 208 1.38 14.82 -1.55
CA GLY A 208 0.56 15.34 -0.46
C GLY A 208 0.73 14.66 0.90
N TRP A 209 1.58 13.64 0.99
CA TRP A 209 1.87 12.97 2.25
C TRP A 209 2.69 13.87 3.18
N PHE A 210 2.32 13.86 4.45
CA PHE A 210 3.06 14.53 5.50
C PHE A 210 3.89 13.53 6.31
N SER A 211 4.94 13.98 6.99
CA SER A 211 5.79 13.14 7.82
C SER A 211 6.32 13.92 9.01
N THR A 212 6.05 13.42 10.22
CA THR A 212 6.68 13.84 11.47
C THR A 212 7.92 13.00 11.81
N GLU A 213 8.03 11.78 11.26
CA GLU A 213 9.06 10.80 11.60
C GLU A 213 9.58 10.07 10.35
N PRO A 214 10.88 9.74 10.26
CA PRO A 214 11.41 8.97 9.14
C PRO A 214 10.70 7.61 8.97
N GLY A 215 10.33 7.27 7.75
CA GLY A 215 9.67 5.99 7.45
C GLY A 215 8.19 5.93 7.85
N LYS A 216 7.60 7.03 8.32
CA LYS A 216 6.16 7.14 8.56
C LYS A 216 5.61 8.36 7.86
N MET A 217 4.51 8.16 7.15
CA MET A 217 3.80 9.21 6.44
C MET A 217 2.31 9.21 6.83
N TRP A 218 1.69 10.38 6.73
CA TRP A 218 0.27 10.57 6.97
C TRP A 218 -0.36 11.33 5.82
N LEU A 219 -1.61 11.00 5.50
CA LEU A 219 -2.41 11.69 4.49
C LEU A 219 -3.81 11.93 5.06
N SER A 220 -4.35 13.13 4.81
CA SER A 220 -5.74 13.46 5.16
C SER A 220 -6.60 13.51 3.90
N LEU A 221 -7.62 12.65 3.86
CA LEU A 221 -8.74 12.76 2.94
C LEU A 221 -9.90 13.51 3.64
N PRO A 222 -10.99 13.86 2.94
CA PRO A 222 -12.13 14.56 3.56
C PRO A 222 -12.83 13.81 4.70
N ASP A 223 -12.80 12.47 4.67
CA ASP A 223 -13.55 11.59 5.59
C ASP A 223 -12.65 10.65 6.43
N ARG A 224 -11.36 10.54 6.10
CA ARG A 224 -10.44 9.58 6.73
C ARG A 224 -8.99 10.06 6.74
N PHE A 225 -8.21 9.46 7.61
CA PHE A 225 -6.76 9.57 7.66
C PHE A 225 -6.13 8.26 7.19
N ILE A 226 -4.98 8.39 6.53
CA ILE A 226 -4.14 7.26 6.14
C ILE A 226 -2.79 7.44 6.81
N GLN A 227 -2.32 6.42 7.52
CA GLN A 227 -0.92 6.27 7.90
C GLN A 227 -0.26 5.29 6.93
N PHE A 228 0.92 5.64 6.45
CA PHE A 228 1.71 4.81 5.57
C PHE A 228 3.12 4.69 6.13
N ASP A 229 3.39 3.53 6.70
CA ASP A 229 4.67 3.15 7.26
C ASP A 229 5.47 2.44 6.17
N PHE A 230 6.69 2.92 5.95
CA PHE A 230 7.62 2.32 5.02
C PHE A 230 9.00 2.23 5.68
N GLY A 231 9.57 1.03 5.73
CA GLY A 231 10.83 0.74 6.43
C GLY A 231 11.81 -0.02 5.54
N PHE A 232 13.08 0.36 5.54
CA PHE A 232 14.14 -0.48 4.95
C PHE A 232 14.58 -1.53 5.97
N LEU A 233 14.23 -2.79 5.73
CA LEU A 233 14.67 -3.92 6.55
C LEU A 233 15.86 -4.61 5.90
N HIS A 234 16.83 -5.02 6.72
CA HIS A 234 17.87 -5.92 6.27
C HIS A 234 17.44 -7.35 6.60
N LEU A 235 16.96 -8.06 5.59
CA LEU A 235 16.57 -9.45 5.72
C LEU A 235 17.54 -10.27 4.88
N HIS A 236 18.28 -11.17 5.55
CA HIS A 236 18.99 -12.28 4.89
C HIS A 236 19.90 -11.84 3.73
N ASN A 237 20.73 -10.81 3.97
CA ASN A 237 21.66 -10.20 3.01
C ASN A 237 21.06 -9.33 1.90
N ASN A 238 19.75 -9.10 1.86
CA ASN A 238 19.08 -8.15 0.95
C ASN A 238 18.56 -6.91 1.69
N TYR A 239 18.41 -5.81 0.95
CA TYR A 239 17.69 -4.61 1.42
C TYR A 239 16.26 -4.70 0.90
N ASN A 240 15.27 -4.83 1.78
CA ASN A 240 13.85 -4.83 1.45
C ASN A 240 13.19 -3.53 1.92
N VAL A 241 12.18 -3.05 1.19
CA VAL A 241 11.26 -2.02 1.65
C VAL A 241 10.01 -2.72 2.16
N ARG A 242 9.79 -2.68 3.47
CA ARG A 242 8.53 -3.08 4.08
C ARG A 242 7.54 -1.93 3.98
N LEU A 243 6.35 -2.20 3.47
CA LEU A 243 5.24 -1.26 3.38
C LEU A 243 4.05 -1.73 4.21
N GLU A 244 3.47 -0.81 4.97
CA GLU A 244 2.28 -1.00 5.78
C GLU A 244 1.43 0.27 5.69
N ALA A 245 0.13 0.11 5.47
CA ALA A 245 -0.80 1.22 5.37
C ALA A 245 -2.01 0.97 6.27
N GLU A 246 -2.39 1.98 7.01
CA GLU A 246 -3.44 1.95 8.01
C GLU A 246 -4.42 3.09 7.77
N ILE A 247 -5.71 2.86 7.96
CA ILE A 247 -6.73 3.91 7.82
C ILE A 247 -7.55 4.09 9.08
N SER A 248 -7.92 5.33 9.38
CA SER A 248 -8.83 5.66 10.47
C SER A 248 -9.70 6.86 10.10
N ASN A 249 -10.64 7.25 10.94
CA ASN A 249 -11.38 8.50 10.77
C ASN A 249 -11.35 9.33 12.04
N GLU A 250 -11.79 10.58 11.92
CA GLU A 250 -11.82 11.52 13.04
C GLU A 250 -12.74 11.02 14.16
N GLU A 251 -13.95 10.54 13.84
CA GLU A 251 -14.93 10.17 14.87
C GLU A 251 -14.45 9.00 15.75
N ILE A 252 -13.96 7.91 15.14
CA ILE A 252 -13.48 6.75 15.91
C ILE A 252 -12.25 7.10 16.73
N SER A 253 -11.34 7.89 16.17
CA SER A 253 -10.13 8.28 16.87
C SER A 253 -10.49 9.15 18.08
N VAL A 254 -11.47 10.06 17.94
CA VAL A 254 -11.93 10.93 19.03
C VAL A 254 -12.60 10.10 20.12
N ALA A 255 -13.50 9.19 19.73
CA ALA A 255 -14.18 8.30 20.67
C ALA A 255 -13.17 7.45 21.46
N CYS A 256 -12.23 6.81 20.78
CA CYS A 256 -11.23 5.98 21.44
C CYS A 256 -10.30 6.78 22.38
N LYS A 257 -9.81 7.95 21.93
CA LYS A 257 -8.98 8.82 22.79
C LYS A 257 -9.76 9.36 23.98
N TYR A 258 -11.04 9.71 23.80
CA TYR A 258 -11.90 10.15 24.89
C TYR A 258 -12.05 9.07 25.95
N ILE A 259 -12.33 7.84 25.51
CA ILE A 259 -12.49 6.67 26.38
C ILE A 259 -11.19 6.37 27.13
N TYR A 260 -10.04 6.42 26.45
CA TYR A 260 -8.77 6.06 27.06
C TYR A 260 -8.19 7.15 27.98
N TYR A 261 -8.24 8.43 27.57
CA TYR A 261 -7.56 9.55 28.24
C TYR A 261 -8.48 10.51 29.02
N ARG A 262 -9.77 10.20 29.21
CA ARG A 262 -10.71 10.97 30.07
C ARG A 262 -10.85 12.46 29.69
N ARG A 263 -11.60 12.72 28.61
CA ARG A 263 -12.10 14.06 28.22
C ARG A 263 -11.08 15.12 27.77
N GLU A 264 -9.78 14.81 27.76
CA GLU A 264 -8.74 15.79 27.35
C GLU A 264 -8.58 15.91 25.82
N TYR A 265 -9.10 14.96 25.05
CA TYR A 265 -8.94 14.92 23.59
C TYR A 265 -10.30 15.03 22.88
N ILE A 266 -10.61 16.24 22.42
CA ILE A 266 -11.76 16.52 21.54
C ILE A 266 -11.33 16.72 20.08
N TRP A 267 -10.03 16.79 19.83
CA TRP A 267 -9.46 17.12 18.52
C TRP A 267 -8.29 16.21 18.18
N ILE A 268 -8.17 15.85 16.90
CA ILE A 268 -7.24 14.80 16.44
C ILE A 268 -6.48 15.23 15.21
N ARG A 269 -5.15 15.16 15.28
CA ARG A 269 -4.29 15.31 14.12
C ARG A 269 -4.25 13.99 13.31
N PRO A 270 -3.84 14.01 12.05
CA PRO A 270 -3.56 12.80 11.28
C PRO A 270 -2.57 11.87 12.00
N THR A 271 -1.63 12.41 12.78
CA THR A 271 -0.67 11.64 13.59
C THR A 271 -1.26 11.06 14.88
N ASP A 272 -2.48 11.44 15.24
CA ASP A 272 -3.17 11.05 16.48
C ASP A 272 -4.12 9.86 16.28
N ILE A 273 -4.01 9.14 15.15
CA ILE A 273 -4.83 7.95 14.88
C ILE A 273 -4.68 6.95 16.03
N TYR A 274 -5.79 6.67 16.72
CA TYR A 274 -5.78 5.79 17.89
C TYR A 274 -5.74 4.32 17.47
N GLN A 275 -6.45 3.94 16.39
CA GLN A 275 -6.42 2.61 15.76
C GLN A 275 -6.87 2.66 14.29
N SER A 276 -6.44 1.65 13.53
CA SER A 276 -6.74 1.46 12.13
C SER A 276 -7.97 0.55 11.92
N PHE A 277 -8.90 0.94 11.05
CA PHE A 277 -10.05 0.13 10.62
C PHE A 277 -9.61 -1.09 9.84
N ASN A 278 -8.76 -0.83 8.85
CA ASN A 278 -8.19 -1.80 7.96
C ASN A 278 -6.71 -1.47 7.81
N THR A 279 -5.91 -2.52 7.71
CA THR A 279 -4.47 -2.43 7.46
C THR A 279 -4.16 -3.23 6.21
N ILE A 280 -3.44 -2.63 5.27
CA ILE A 280 -2.67 -3.38 4.26
C ILE A 280 -1.26 -3.56 4.78
N GLY A 281 -0.71 -4.76 4.65
CA GLY A 281 0.57 -5.10 5.26
C GLY A 281 0.49 -5.43 6.76
N GLY A 282 -0.74 -5.71 7.25
CA GLY A 282 -1.03 -6.43 8.50
C GLY A 282 -0.81 -5.65 9.81
N GLY A 283 -1.90 -5.36 10.53
CA GLY A 283 -1.86 -4.58 11.77
C GLY A 283 -1.65 -5.35 13.09
N ILE A 284 -1.19 -4.55 14.06
CA ILE A 284 -1.21 -4.55 15.55
C ILE A 284 -0.34 -5.55 16.33
N PHE A 285 0.01 -6.76 15.87
CA PHE A 285 1.01 -7.57 16.60
C PHE A 285 1.82 -8.51 15.70
N SER A 286 2.91 -8.00 15.11
CA SER A 286 4.24 -8.61 15.21
C SER A 286 5.23 -7.86 14.32
N GLY A 287 6.39 -7.57 14.89
CA GLY A 287 7.58 -7.36 14.08
C GLY A 287 7.76 -8.51 13.08
N PHE A 288 8.37 -8.19 11.96
CA PHE A 288 8.94 -9.11 10.99
C PHE A 288 8.03 -9.89 10.02
N ASP A 289 6.76 -10.21 10.30
CA ASP A 289 6.11 -11.29 9.51
C ASP A 289 4.92 -10.96 8.58
N LYS A 290 4.44 -9.71 8.45
CA LYS A 290 3.16 -9.45 7.72
C LYS A 290 3.07 -8.20 6.84
N GLY A 291 4.16 -7.46 6.66
CA GLY A 291 4.22 -6.31 5.74
C GLY A 291 4.22 -6.72 4.27
N ILE A 292 3.90 -5.79 3.36
CA ILE A 292 4.23 -5.99 1.94
C ILE A 292 5.73 -5.70 1.80
N ASP A 293 6.53 -6.76 1.72
CA ASP A 293 7.98 -6.66 1.52
C ASP A 293 8.29 -6.55 0.03
N ILE A 294 8.71 -5.37 -0.42
CA ILE A 294 9.19 -5.13 -1.78
C ILE A 294 10.71 -5.27 -1.79
N CYS A 295 11.22 -6.27 -2.51
CA CYS A 295 12.66 -6.45 -2.72
C CYS A 295 13.21 -5.30 -3.58
N VAL A 296 14.20 -4.56 -3.06
CA VAL A 296 14.74 -3.33 -3.66
C VAL A 296 15.76 -3.65 -4.76
N GLY A 297 15.32 -4.36 -5.79
CA GLY A 297 16.00 -4.36 -7.09
C GLY A 297 15.68 -3.08 -7.89
N THR A 298 14.45 -2.57 -7.75
CA THR A 298 13.92 -1.38 -8.41
C THR A 298 12.88 -0.73 -7.48
N LEU A 299 13.30 0.20 -6.63
CA LEU A 299 12.39 1.22 -6.09
C LEU A 299 12.89 2.57 -6.60
N ASN A 300 12.26 3.07 -7.65
CA ASN A 300 12.47 4.39 -8.22
C ASN A 300 11.28 5.33 -7.91
N ASP A 301 11.41 6.61 -8.26
CA ASP A 301 10.41 7.63 -7.98
C ASP A 301 9.02 7.26 -8.53
N HIS A 302 8.96 6.68 -9.73
CA HIS A 302 7.72 6.33 -10.41
C HIS A 302 6.99 5.16 -9.72
N GLU A 303 7.73 4.15 -9.26
CA GLU A 303 7.16 3.03 -8.50
C GLU A 303 6.60 3.51 -7.16
N LEU A 304 7.30 4.42 -6.48
CA LEU A 304 6.84 4.97 -5.20
C LEU A 304 5.58 5.83 -5.35
N ILE A 305 5.45 6.59 -6.44
CA ILE A 305 4.22 7.33 -6.79
C ILE A 305 3.05 6.36 -7.01
N LYS A 306 3.25 5.30 -7.82
CA LYS A 306 2.23 4.27 -8.06
C LYS A 306 1.79 3.57 -6.78
N ILE A 307 2.73 3.27 -5.88
CA ILE A 307 2.43 2.69 -4.56
C ILE A 307 1.53 3.65 -3.76
N SER A 308 1.91 4.93 -3.70
CA SER A 308 1.11 5.97 -3.04
C SER A 308 -0.31 6.04 -3.60
N GLU A 309 -0.48 6.11 -4.92
CA GLU A 309 -1.79 6.16 -5.57
C GLU A 309 -2.65 4.93 -5.24
N ARG A 310 -2.05 3.74 -5.25
CA ARG A 310 -2.75 2.49 -4.90
C ARG A 310 -3.16 2.42 -3.44
N VAL A 311 -2.32 2.91 -2.52
CA VAL A 311 -2.68 3.00 -1.10
C VAL A 311 -3.87 3.94 -0.91
N ILE A 312 -3.90 5.08 -1.61
CA ILE A 312 -5.03 6.02 -1.57
C ILE A 312 -6.31 5.37 -2.14
N GLN A 313 -6.19 4.68 -3.28
CA GLN A 313 -7.32 3.95 -3.89
C GLN A 313 -7.87 2.86 -2.97
N TRP A 314 -6.99 2.03 -2.40
CA TRP A 314 -7.39 1.01 -1.44
C TRP A 314 -8.10 1.64 -0.24
N ALA A 315 -7.53 2.71 0.32
CA ALA A 315 -8.09 3.40 1.46
C ALA A 315 -9.51 3.89 1.14
N ARG A 316 -9.74 4.50 -0.03
CA ARG A 316 -11.07 4.98 -0.47
C ARG A 316 -12.09 3.86 -0.72
N ALA A 317 -11.62 2.68 -1.13
CA ALA A 317 -12.48 1.52 -1.34
C ALA A 317 -12.98 0.87 -0.03
N GLN A 318 -12.41 1.24 1.12
CA GLN A 318 -12.85 0.70 2.40
C GLN A 318 -14.17 1.33 2.88
N ASP A 319 -15.11 0.48 3.27
CA ASP A 319 -16.35 0.89 3.93
C ASP A 319 -16.10 1.04 5.44
N LEU A 320 -15.88 2.28 5.87
CA LEU A 320 -15.62 2.59 7.28
C LEU A 320 -16.85 2.40 8.15
N GLN A 321 -18.05 2.68 7.61
CA GLN A 321 -19.29 2.54 8.35
C GLN A 321 -19.58 1.07 8.64
N ALA A 322 -19.50 0.21 7.62
CA ALA A 322 -19.62 -1.24 7.80
C ALA A 322 -18.54 -1.78 8.75
N SER A 323 -17.33 -1.20 8.71
CA SER A 323 -16.25 -1.57 9.64
C SER A 323 -16.62 -1.23 11.09
N ILE A 324 -17.15 -0.03 11.37
CA ILE A 324 -17.66 0.36 12.71
C ILE A 324 -18.77 -0.59 13.15
N GLU A 325 -19.75 -0.82 12.28
CA GLU A 325 -20.91 -1.67 12.58
C GLU A 325 -20.51 -3.11 12.90
N SER A 326 -19.59 -3.70 12.14
CA SER A 326 -19.10 -5.07 12.36
C SER A 326 -18.48 -5.26 13.76
N LYS A 327 -17.91 -4.20 14.34
CA LYS A 327 -17.25 -4.20 15.65
C LYS A 327 -18.21 -3.93 16.81
N THR A 328 -19.49 -3.68 16.54
CA THR A 328 -20.53 -3.53 17.58
C THR A 328 -21.08 -4.85 18.11
N LEU A 329 -20.75 -5.98 17.46
CA LEU A 329 -21.18 -7.30 17.93
C LEU A 329 -20.40 -7.70 19.19
N VAL A 330 -21.10 -8.29 20.17
CA VAL A 330 -20.53 -8.75 21.42
C VAL A 330 -19.52 -9.87 21.12
N GLN A 331 -18.25 -9.64 21.42
CA GLN A 331 -17.17 -10.62 21.33
C GLN A 331 -16.38 -10.63 22.63
N LYS A 332 -15.69 -11.73 22.93
CA LYS A 332 -14.75 -11.77 24.05
C LYS A 332 -13.48 -11.03 23.67
N TYR A 333 -13.18 -9.94 24.37
CA TYR A 333 -11.99 -9.14 24.14
C TYR A 333 -11.00 -9.34 25.29
N SER A 334 -9.81 -9.84 24.97
CA SER A 334 -8.74 -10.11 25.95
C SER A 334 -7.64 -9.04 25.95
N TYR A 335 -7.83 -7.94 25.24
CA TYR A 335 -6.81 -6.89 25.07
C TYR A 335 -7.43 -5.51 25.23
N THR A 336 -6.87 -4.70 26.14
CA THR A 336 -7.29 -3.32 26.46
C THR A 336 -7.59 -2.47 25.22
N LEU A 337 -6.73 -2.55 24.20
CA LEU A 337 -6.90 -1.84 22.94
C LEU A 337 -8.15 -2.25 22.16
N ARG A 338 -8.46 -3.56 22.11
CA ARG A 338 -9.67 -4.06 21.42
C ARG A 338 -10.94 -3.68 22.18
N ILE A 339 -10.87 -3.64 23.50
CA ILE A 339 -11.97 -3.22 24.38
C ILE A 339 -12.33 -1.76 24.08
N ILE A 340 -11.35 -0.85 24.08
CA ILE A 340 -11.59 0.58 23.82
C ILE A 340 -12.22 0.80 22.45
N TRP A 341 -11.73 0.07 21.44
CA TRP A 341 -12.25 0.20 20.08
C TRP A 341 -13.68 -0.31 19.95
N HIS A 342 -13.99 -1.44 20.57
CA HIS A 342 -15.36 -1.97 20.66
C HIS A 342 -16.30 -0.97 21.36
N LEU A 343 -15.90 -0.45 22.52
CA LEU A 343 -16.67 0.54 23.27
C LEU A 343 -16.91 1.82 22.47
N ALA A 344 -15.89 2.30 21.74
CA ALA A 344 -16.01 3.44 20.85
C ALA A 344 -17.02 3.20 19.72
N CYS A 345 -16.99 2.01 19.09
CA CYS A 345 -17.94 1.63 18.05
C CYS A 345 -19.37 1.56 18.59
N LEU A 346 -19.57 0.98 19.78
CA LEU A 346 -20.89 0.97 20.45
C LEU A 346 -21.40 2.39 20.70
N ALA A 347 -20.52 3.28 21.17
CA ALA A 347 -20.89 4.66 21.48
C ALA A 347 -21.25 5.46 20.22
N LEU A 348 -20.48 5.33 19.14
CA LEU A 348 -20.74 6.00 17.86
C LEU A 348 -21.98 5.47 17.13
N THR A 349 -22.36 4.22 17.38
CA THR A 349 -23.58 3.62 16.81
C THR A 349 -24.81 3.80 17.70
N GLY A 350 -24.71 4.58 18.77
CA GLY A 350 -25.83 4.88 19.66
C GLY A 350 -26.30 3.68 20.50
N LYS A 351 -25.54 2.59 20.59
CA LYS A 351 -25.91 1.37 21.34
C LYS A 351 -25.69 1.53 22.85
N ILE A 352 -26.24 2.59 23.42
CA ILE A 352 -26.04 2.97 24.83
C ILE A 352 -26.57 1.93 25.81
N ASP A 353 -27.65 1.24 25.48
CA ASP A 353 -28.23 0.21 26.36
C ASP A 353 -27.25 -0.96 26.57
N ILE A 354 -26.47 -1.32 25.54
CA ILE A 354 -25.42 -2.33 25.65
C ILE A 354 -24.28 -1.82 26.55
N LEU A 355 -23.87 -0.56 26.38
CA LEU A 355 -22.85 0.05 27.23
C LEU A 355 -23.29 0.10 28.71
N LYS A 356 -24.54 0.48 28.96
CA LYS A 356 -25.14 0.47 30.31
C LYS A 356 -25.26 -0.94 30.88
N SER A 357 -25.52 -1.94 30.05
CA SER A 357 -25.50 -3.34 30.50
C SER A 357 -24.10 -3.74 31.00
N TYR A 358 -23.02 -3.34 30.31
CA TYR A 358 -21.65 -3.58 30.78
C TYR A 358 -21.37 -2.89 32.10
N GLN A 359 -21.84 -1.66 32.27
CA GLN A 359 -21.73 -0.92 33.54
C GLN A 359 -22.43 -1.66 34.69
N SER A 360 -23.66 -2.14 34.49
CA SER A 360 -24.39 -2.91 35.50
C SER A 360 -23.75 -4.25 35.85
N PHE A 361 -23.15 -4.96 34.88
CA PHE A 361 -22.42 -6.20 35.15
C PHE A 361 -21.19 -5.96 36.04
N LEU A 362 -20.45 -4.88 35.77
CA LEU A 362 -19.30 -4.47 36.59
C LEU A 362 -19.72 -4.11 38.02
N GLU A 363 -20.80 -3.35 38.19
CA GLU A 363 -21.37 -3.01 39.52
C GLU A 363 -21.80 -4.25 40.31
N ALA A 364 -22.31 -5.27 39.63
CA ALA A 364 -22.71 -6.54 40.23
C ALA A 364 -21.52 -7.45 40.62
N GLY A 365 -20.27 -7.01 40.39
CA GLY A 365 -19.07 -7.81 40.66
C GLY A 365 -18.95 -9.08 39.81
N THR A 366 -19.79 -9.19 38.77
CA THR A 366 -19.70 -10.24 37.76
C THR A 366 -18.85 -9.66 36.65
N ILE A 367 -17.53 -9.86 36.73
CA ILE A 367 -16.62 -9.54 35.62
C ILE A 367 -17.23 -10.22 34.39
N SER A 368 -17.66 -9.40 33.42
CA SER A 368 -18.32 -9.90 32.23
C SER A 368 -17.43 -10.97 31.58
N GLU A 369 -17.98 -12.12 31.19
CA GLU A 369 -17.23 -13.15 30.45
C GLU A 369 -16.54 -12.61 29.17
N HIS A 370 -16.92 -11.38 28.77
CA HIS A 370 -16.52 -10.70 27.56
C HIS A 370 -15.40 -9.66 27.73
N LEU A 371 -15.10 -9.17 28.95
CA LEU A 371 -14.13 -8.09 29.21
C LEU A 371 -13.26 -8.40 30.44
N ASP A 372 -11.96 -8.60 30.26
CA ASP A 372 -11.00 -9.02 31.30
C ASP A 372 -9.82 -8.03 31.37
N ASP A 373 -9.91 -6.99 32.23
CA ASP A 373 -8.85 -6.01 32.56
C ASP A 373 -9.29 -5.11 33.74
N ASP A 374 -8.37 -4.80 34.67
CA ASP A 374 -8.61 -3.97 35.87
C ASP A 374 -9.03 -2.52 35.52
N GLU A 375 -8.72 -2.02 34.31
CA GLU A 375 -9.10 -0.68 33.85
C GLU A 375 -10.44 -0.64 33.06
N VAL A 376 -11.12 -1.79 32.89
CA VAL A 376 -12.35 -1.89 32.07
C VAL A 376 -13.47 -1.02 32.60
N GLU A 377 -13.66 -0.96 33.93
CA GLU A 377 -14.74 -0.18 34.54
C GLU A 377 -14.66 1.30 34.14
N LYS A 378 -13.44 1.85 34.17
CA LYS A 378 -13.17 3.22 33.75
C LYS A 378 -13.50 3.44 32.27
N TYR A 379 -13.10 2.53 31.38
CA TYR A 379 -13.37 2.67 29.95
C TYR A 379 -14.85 2.57 29.63
N VAL A 380 -15.58 1.63 30.26
CA VAL A 380 -17.04 1.50 30.10
C VAL A 380 -17.74 2.78 30.55
N ASN A 381 -17.39 3.31 31.72
CA ASN A 381 -17.96 4.57 32.23
C ASN A 381 -17.71 5.75 31.27
N HIS A 382 -16.50 5.89 30.74
CA HIS A 382 -16.19 6.93 29.76
C HIS A 382 -16.93 6.74 28.43
N ALA A 383 -17.12 5.48 28.00
CA ALA A 383 -17.85 5.17 26.77
C ALA A 383 -19.34 5.48 26.88
N VAL A 384 -19.97 5.17 28.01
CA VAL A 384 -21.37 5.58 28.30
C VAL A 384 -21.48 7.09 28.25
N GLU A 385 -20.59 7.81 28.91
CA GLU A 385 -20.62 9.27 28.93
C GLU A 385 -20.43 9.89 27.53
N PHE A 386 -19.48 9.35 26.75
CA PHE A 386 -19.29 9.76 25.36
C PHE A 386 -20.54 9.47 24.52
N ALA A 387 -21.15 8.29 24.68
CA ALA A 387 -22.37 7.89 23.99
C ALA A 387 -23.54 8.83 24.32
N GLU A 388 -23.72 9.25 25.58
CA GLU A 388 -24.77 10.19 25.97
C GLU A 388 -24.60 11.55 25.28
N LYS A 389 -23.37 12.07 25.23
CA LYS A 389 -23.06 13.30 24.50
C LYS A 389 -23.25 13.13 22.99
N HIS A 390 -22.84 11.98 22.45
CA HIS A 390 -22.98 11.66 21.02
C HIS A 390 -24.44 11.50 20.61
N LEU A 391 -25.27 10.84 21.42
CA LEU A 391 -26.71 10.69 21.19
C LEU A 391 -27.43 12.03 21.20
N LYS A 392 -27.03 12.97 22.06
CA LYS A 392 -27.57 14.33 21.99
C LYS A 392 -27.33 14.96 20.61
N ILE A 393 -26.11 14.81 20.09
CA ILE A 393 -25.76 15.28 18.74
C ILE A 393 -26.54 14.51 17.68
N LEU A 394 -26.72 13.19 17.82
CA LEU A 394 -27.52 12.38 16.89
C LEU A 394 -29.00 12.79 16.90
N HIS A 395 -29.61 13.07 18.04
CA HIS A 395 -30.98 13.55 18.10
C HIS A 395 -31.13 14.95 17.51
N GLU A 396 -30.20 15.87 17.77
CA GLU A 396 -30.16 17.17 17.07
C GLU A 396 -30.05 16.99 15.54
N ARG A 397 -29.35 15.95 15.07
CA ARG A 397 -29.26 15.58 13.64
C ARG A 397 -30.54 14.95 13.11
N GLU A 398 -31.16 14.04 13.87
CA GLU A 398 -32.44 13.41 13.52
C GLU A 398 -33.55 14.46 13.43
N GLU A 399 -33.57 15.44 14.35
CA GLU A 399 -34.51 16.56 14.31
C GLU A 399 -34.26 17.46 13.08
N ALA A 400 -33.00 17.70 12.70
CA ALA A 400 -32.67 18.40 11.46
C ALA A 400 -33.10 17.62 10.21
N GLU A 401 -33.00 16.29 10.21
CA GLU A 401 -33.44 15.43 9.10
C GLU A 401 -34.95 15.11 9.13
N ALA A 402 -35.65 15.28 10.26
CA ALA A 402 -37.10 15.07 10.37
C ALA A 402 -37.92 16.06 9.52
N HIS A 403 -37.30 17.18 9.14
CA HIS A 403 -37.86 18.13 8.18
C HIS A 403 -37.81 17.62 6.73
N LEU A 404 -37.02 16.57 6.45
CA LEU A 404 -36.92 15.95 5.13
C LEU A 404 -38.01 14.88 4.99
N GLY A 405 -38.98 15.12 4.11
CA GLY A 405 -39.99 14.12 3.78
C GLY A 405 -39.39 12.84 3.16
N PRO A 406 -40.10 11.69 3.19
CA PRO A 406 -39.61 10.42 2.63
C PRO A 406 -39.08 10.52 1.20
N GLN A 407 -39.68 11.38 0.38
CA GLN A 407 -39.26 11.62 -1.01
C GLN A 407 -37.87 12.27 -1.13
N ALA A 408 -37.51 13.16 -0.20
CA ALA A 408 -36.19 13.77 -0.13
C ALA A 408 -35.12 12.69 0.15
N LEU A 409 -35.41 11.77 1.06
CA LEU A 409 -34.50 10.68 1.41
C LEU A 409 -34.26 9.73 0.22
N ILE A 410 -35.33 9.39 -0.52
CA ILE A 410 -35.24 8.59 -1.75
C ILE A 410 -34.34 9.29 -2.79
N THR A 411 -34.51 10.60 -2.97
CA THR A 411 -33.73 11.40 -3.92
C THR A 411 -32.25 11.40 -3.54
N PHE A 412 -31.92 11.64 -2.26
CA PHE A 412 -30.54 11.59 -1.79
C PHE A 412 -29.90 10.21 -1.90
N ASN A 413 -30.66 9.13 -1.65
CA ASN A 413 -30.16 7.77 -1.83
C ASN A 413 -29.83 7.48 -3.29
N LYS A 414 -30.68 7.92 -4.24
CA LYS A 414 -30.37 7.81 -5.68
C LYS A 414 -29.07 8.53 -6.05
N VAL A 415 -28.90 9.77 -5.61
CA VAL A 415 -27.67 10.55 -5.85
C VAL A 415 -26.45 9.84 -5.26
N THR A 416 -26.56 9.39 -4.01
CA THR A 416 -25.48 8.69 -3.29
C THR A 416 -25.04 7.42 -4.01
N GLU A 417 -25.99 6.57 -4.42
CA GLU A 417 -25.65 5.33 -5.13
C GLU A 417 -25.04 5.59 -6.50
N GLN A 418 -25.52 6.60 -7.24
CA GLN A 418 -24.91 6.97 -8.52
C GLN A 418 -23.48 7.51 -8.36
N LEU A 419 -23.25 8.35 -7.36
CA LEU A 419 -21.91 8.85 -7.04
C LEU A 419 -20.94 7.70 -6.71
N LYS A 420 -21.37 6.72 -5.89
CA LYS A 420 -20.57 5.52 -5.59
C LYS A 420 -20.25 4.70 -6.83
N VAL A 421 -21.24 4.48 -7.71
CA VAL A 421 -21.05 3.75 -8.99
C VAL A 421 -20.01 4.44 -9.87
N MET A 422 -19.96 5.78 -9.83
CA MET A 422 -18.95 6.58 -10.55
C MET A 422 -17.61 6.69 -9.83
N GLY A 423 -17.42 5.97 -8.71
CA GLY A 423 -16.16 5.95 -7.96
C GLY A 423 -15.92 7.17 -7.07
N TRP A 424 -16.97 7.93 -6.73
CA TRP A 424 -16.92 8.98 -5.71
C TRP A 424 -17.03 8.37 -4.32
N THR A 425 -16.34 8.98 -3.36
CA THR A 425 -16.44 8.61 -1.94
C THR A 425 -17.44 9.56 -1.27
N VAL A 426 -18.61 9.02 -0.90
CA VAL A 426 -19.68 9.78 -0.23
C VAL A 426 -19.46 9.79 1.27
N TYR A 427 -19.63 10.94 1.91
CA TYR A 427 -19.44 11.13 3.35
C TYR A 427 -20.32 12.25 3.90
N ARG A 428 -20.37 12.36 5.24
CA ARG A 428 -20.96 13.49 5.94
C ARG A 428 -19.86 14.29 6.62
N ASP A 429 -19.93 15.61 6.53
CA ASP A 429 -19.02 16.46 7.29
C ASP A 429 -19.50 16.66 8.75
N LYS A 430 -18.75 17.41 9.56
CA LYS A 430 -19.11 17.70 10.95
C LYS A 430 -20.45 18.43 11.10
N ASN A 431 -20.84 19.19 10.08
CA ASN A 431 -22.11 19.91 10.01
C ASN A 431 -23.23 19.03 9.43
N TYR A 432 -22.95 17.75 9.17
CA TYR A 432 -23.85 16.76 8.60
C TYR A 432 -24.28 17.02 7.15
N ASN A 433 -23.57 17.89 6.44
CA ASN A 433 -23.82 18.13 5.03
C ASN A 433 -23.49 16.87 4.22
N ARG A 434 -24.29 16.62 3.17
CA ARG A 434 -24.03 15.52 2.24
C ARG A 434 -22.92 15.95 1.30
N ASN A 435 -21.83 15.19 1.33
CA ASN A 435 -20.67 15.49 0.52
C ASN A 435 -20.24 14.23 -0.24
N ALA A 436 -19.62 14.44 -1.40
CA ALA A 436 -18.94 13.38 -2.12
C ALA A 436 -17.66 13.93 -2.70
N TYR A 437 -16.57 13.20 -2.54
CA TYR A 437 -15.29 13.59 -3.11
C TYR A 437 -14.72 12.59 -4.09
N PHE A 438 -13.97 13.12 -5.04
CA PHE A 438 -13.20 12.37 -6.03
C PHE A 438 -11.75 12.83 -5.98
N VAL A 439 -10.82 11.87 -6.06
CA VAL A 439 -9.39 12.16 -6.14
C VAL A 439 -8.95 11.95 -7.60
N SER A 440 -8.46 13.02 -8.22
CA SER A 440 -7.95 13.02 -9.59
C SER A 440 -6.62 13.76 -9.65
N LYS A 441 -5.57 13.12 -10.18
CA LYS A 441 -4.21 13.67 -10.25
C LYS A 441 -3.74 14.14 -8.86
N ASP A 442 -3.57 15.45 -8.66
CA ASP A 442 -3.17 16.13 -7.44
C ASP A 442 -4.34 16.77 -6.66
N ARG A 443 -5.58 16.54 -7.09
CA ARG A 443 -6.78 17.26 -6.63
C ARG A 443 -7.71 16.39 -5.81
N ILE A 444 -8.32 17.01 -4.80
CA ILE A 444 -9.53 16.52 -4.15
C ILE A 444 -10.68 17.40 -4.62
N ILE A 445 -11.58 16.85 -5.40
CA ILE A 445 -12.78 17.52 -5.90
C ILE A 445 -13.92 17.11 -4.99
N ASN A 446 -14.61 18.06 -4.36
CA ASN A 446 -15.71 17.80 -3.45
C ASN A 446 -17.00 18.45 -3.95
N ILE A 447 -18.08 17.69 -3.89
CA ILE A 447 -19.43 18.13 -4.19
C ILE A 447 -20.22 18.09 -2.89
N MET A 448 -20.66 19.26 -2.43
CA MET A 448 -21.70 19.34 -1.41
C MET A 448 -23.05 19.35 -2.13
N TYR A 449 -23.97 18.49 -1.72
CA TYR A 449 -25.30 18.42 -2.31
C TYR A 449 -26.40 18.54 -1.26
N ASN A 450 -27.42 19.33 -1.54
CA ASN A 450 -28.56 19.53 -0.65
C ASN A 450 -29.88 19.59 -1.45
N LEU A 451 -30.99 19.49 -0.74
CA LEU A 451 -32.33 19.62 -1.30
C LEU A 451 -32.94 20.89 -0.73
N GLN A 452 -33.40 21.75 -1.62
CA GLN A 452 -34.19 22.93 -1.30
C GLN A 452 -35.66 22.55 -1.46
N SER A 453 -36.35 22.40 -0.32
CA SER A 453 -37.72 21.88 -0.24
C SER A 453 -38.80 22.96 -0.08
N ASP A 454 -38.40 24.22 0.06
CA ASP A 454 -39.32 25.35 0.30
C ASP A 454 -39.97 25.87 -1.00
N GLU A 455 -39.68 25.24 -2.14
CA GLU A 455 -40.17 25.60 -3.47
C GLU A 455 -41.30 24.64 -3.94
N GLU A 456 -42.16 25.09 -4.87
CA GLU A 456 -43.27 24.27 -5.42
C GLU A 456 -42.77 22.97 -6.07
N GLU A 457 -41.56 22.99 -6.63
CA GLU A 457 -40.82 21.81 -7.07
C GLU A 457 -39.50 21.69 -6.27
N PRO A 458 -39.25 20.59 -5.54
CA PRO A 458 -38.02 20.47 -4.76
C PRO A 458 -36.79 20.41 -5.67
N ILE A 459 -35.79 21.26 -5.42
CA ILE A 459 -34.56 21.35 -6.23
C ILE A 459 -33.39 20.72 -5.49
N VAL A 460 -32.59 19.91 -6.19
CA VAL A 460 -31.29 19.44 -5.69
C VAL A 460 -30.20 20.35 -6.20
N ALA A 461 -29.46 20.97 -5.28
CA ALA A 461 -28.33 21.84 -5.59
C ALA A 461 -27.00 21.13 -5.32
N PHE A 462 -26.06 21.25 -6.25
CA PHE A 462 -24.70 20.72 -6.16
C PHE A 462 -23.71 21.88 -6.21
N LYS A 463 -22.99 22.09 -5.11
CA LYS A 463 -21.92 23.09 -5.01
C LYS A 463 -20.57 22.39 -5.07
N ALA A 464 -19.77 22.73 -6.07
CA ALA A 464 -18.46 22.13 -6.27
C ALA A 464 -17.36 22.94 -5.58
N SER A 465 -16.33 22.23 -5.17
CA SER A 465 -15.11 22.80 -4.62
C SER A 465 -13.93 21.90 -4.95
N LEU A 466 -12.74 22.47 -4.98
CA LEU A 466 -11.51 21.69 -5.12
C LEU A 466 -10.52 22.08 -4.04
N SER A 467 -9.68 21.11 -3.69
CA SER A 467 -8.50 21.24 -2.84
C SER A 467 -7.39 20.36 -3.40
N THR A 468 -6.25 20.29 -2.73
CA THR A 468 -5.19 19.31 -3.04
C THR A 468 -4.89 18.44 -1.85
N LEU A 469 -4.31 17.26 -2.10
CA LEU A 469 -3.86 16.35 -1.04
C LEU A 469 -2.91 17.06 -0.06
N SER A 470 -1.95 17.84 -0.58
CA SER A 470 -1.03 18.63 0.26
C SER A 470 -1.75 19.72 1.05
N PHE A 471 -2.70 20.43 0.43
CA PHE A 471 -3.45 21.50 1.09
C PHE A 471 -4.35 20.97 2.21
N SER A 472 -5.11 19.91 1.95
CA SER A 472 -5.96 19.26 2.95
C SER A 472 -5.15 18.65 4.10
N THR A 473 -4.03 18.00 3.80
CA THR A 473 -3.16 17.43 4.85
C THR A 473 -2.52 18.52 5.70
N ALA A 474 -1.98 19.57 5.07
CA ALA A 474 -1.42 20.71 5.80
C ALA A 474 -2.50 21.42 6.65
N HIS A 475 -3.68 21.66 6.10
CA HIS A 475 -4.82 22.20 6.84
C HIS A 475 -5.09 21.38 8.09
N ARG A 476 -5.19 20.05 7.95
CA ARG A 476 -5.54 19.19 9.07
C ARG A 476 -4.46 19.16 10.15
N GLU A 477 -3.19 19.22 9.79
CA GLU A 477 -2.08 19.32 10.75
C GLU A 477 -2.09 20.65 11.52
N ILE A 478 -2.40 21.76 10.84
CA ILE A 478 -2.37 23.10 11.43
C ILE A 478 -3.64 23.39 12.22
N PHE A 479 -4.80 23.00 11.69
CA PHE A 479 -6.14 23.34 12.13
C PHE A 479 -6.94 22.07 12.46
N TYR A 480 -6.35 21.21 13.30
CA TYR A 480 -6.96 19.96 13.76
C TYR A 480 -8.29 20.13 14.52
N ASN A 481 -8.63 21.37 14.90
CA ASN A 481 -9.90 21.72 15.53
C ASN A 481 -10.98 22.21 14.54
N MET A 482 -10.66 22.38 13.26
CA MET A 482 -11.59 22.79 12.20
C MET A 482 -12.23 21.58 11.50
N PRO A 483 -13.19 21.75 10.56
CA PRO A 483 -13.67 20.68 9.70
C PRO A 483 -12.52 19.97 8.99
N GLN A 484 -12.65 18.68 8.68
CA GLN A 484 -11.53 17.93 8.10
C GLN A 484 -11.16 18.41 6.70
N TYR A 485 -12.17 18.68 5.87
CA TYR A 485 -12.01 19.25 4.53
C TYR A 485 -12.03 20.78 4.55
N ILE A 486 -11.17 21.39 3.74
CA ILE A 486 -11.21 22.81 3.41
C ILE A 486 -11.07 22.98 1.89
N ALA A 487 -11.93 23.80 1.30
CA ALA A 487 -11.85 24.14 -0.11
C ALA A 487 -10.66 25.09 -0.36
N LEU A 488 -9.83 24.77 -1.36
CA LEU A 488 -8.87 25.71 -1.93
C LEU A 488 -9.58 26.72 -2.84
N LYS A 489 -10.56 26.27 -3.63
CA LYS A 489 -11.43 27.12 -4.46
C LYS A 489 -12.81 26.50 -4.53
N GLU A 490 -13.83 27.33 -4.39
CA GLU A 490 -15.22 26.96 -4.62
C GLU A 490 -15.63 27.38 -6.04
N SER A 491 -16.54 26.61 -6.65
CA SER A 491 -17.19 27.02 -7.88
C SER A 491 -18.11 28.21 -7.61
N GLU A 492 -18.12 29.16 -8.53
CA GLU A 492 -19.09 30.27 -8.51
C GLU A 492 -20.46 29.76 -8.97
N GLU A 493 -20.47 28.81 -9.91
CA GLU A 493 -21.66 28.13 -10.38
C GLU A 493 -22.13 27.08 -9.36
N VAL A 494 -23.44 27.02 -9.17
CA VAL A 494 -24.14 25.98 -8.42
C VAL A 494 -25.06 25.27 -9.41
N TYR A 495 -24.89 23.96 -9.54
CA TYR A 495 -25.71 23.16 -10.45
C TYR A 495 -27.03 22.84 -9.74
N THR A 496 -28.16 23.23 -10.31
CA THR A 496 -29.49 22.98 -9.75
C THR A 496 -30.31 22.13 -10.70
N VAL A 497 -30.99 21.12 -10.17
CA VAL A 497 -31.86 20.22 -10.95
C VAL A 497 -33.12 19.91 -10.15
N SER A 498 -34.28 19.89 -10.82
CA SER A 498 -35.54 19.47 -10.18
C SER A 498 -35.44 18.01 -9.72
N SER A 499 -35.89 17.72 -8.51
CA SER A 499 -35.85 16.37 -7.93
C SER A 499 -36.62 15.33 -8.75
N THR A 500 -37.58 15.76 -9.57
CA THR A 500 -38.37 14.92 -10.49
C THR A 500 -37.61 14.55 -11.76
N GLU A 501 -36.73 15.43 -12.24
CA GLU A 501 -35.88 15.26 -13.42
C GLU A 501 -34.53 14.61 -13.11
N LEU A 502 -34.19 14.49 -11.82
CA LEU A 502 -32.92 13.95 -11.38
C LEU A 502 -32.84 12.43 -11.57
N ASP A 503 -32.08 12.02 -12.59
CA ASP A 503 -31.72 10.63 -12.85
C ASP A 503 -30.20 10.41 -12.84
N GLY A 504 -29.78 9.16 -13.05
CA GLY A 504 -28.35 8.81 -13.09
C GLY A 504 -27.59 9.45 -14.26
N GLY A 505 -28.26 9.76 -15.37
CA GLY A 505 -27.68 10.46 -16.50
C GLY A 505 -27.35 11.92 -16.15
N LYS A 506 -28.29 12.62 -15.50
CA LYS A 506 -28.09 14.01 -15.08
C LYS A 506 -27.02 14.16 -14.01
N VAL A 507 -26.97 13.26 -13.03
CA VAL A 507 -25.90 13.25 -12.01
C VAL A 507 -24.53 13.04 -12.67
N LYS A 508 -24.44 12.18 -13.70
CA LYS A 508 -23.20 11.94 -14.44
C LYS A 508 -22.76 13.15 -15.28
N GLU A 509 -23.70 13.83 -15.92
CA GLU A 509 -23.46 15.09 -16.66
C GLU A 509 -22.86 16.14 -15.71
N ILE A 510 -23.52 16.42 -14.59
CA ILE A 510 -23.05 17.37 -13.56
C ILE A 510 -21.66 16.99 -13.06
N CYS A 511 -21.42 15.71 -12.77
CA CYS A 511 -20.10 15.27 -12.33
C CYS A 511 -19.04 15.49 -13.40
N THR A 512 -19.37 15.30 -14.68
CA THR A 512 -18.44 15.52 -15.79
C THR A 512 -18.07 17.00 -15.89
N ASP A 513 -19.07 17.89 -15.84
CA ASP A 513 -18.87 19.34 -15.87
C ASP A 513 -18.02 19.83 -14.69
N ILE A 514 -18.27 19.28 -13.49
CA ILE A 514 -17.50 19.60 -12.29
C ILE A 514 -16.04 19.13 -12.41
N LEU A 515 -15.81 17.93 -12.96
CA LEU A 515 -14.45 17.43 -13.20
C LEU A 515 -13.71 18.29 -14.24
N GLU A 516 -14.37 18.72 -15.31
CA GLU A 516 -13.81 19.64 -16.29
C GLU A 516 -13.51 21.01 -15.70
N TRP A 517 -14.44 21.58 -14.93
CA TRP A 517 -14.24 22.83 -14.20
C TRP A 517 -13.01 22.73 -13.30
N ALA A 518 -12.89 21.63 -12.55
CA ALA A 518 -11.77 21.39 -11.67
C ALA A 518 -10.46 21.30 -12.46
N ASP A 519 -10.41 20.59 -13.59
CA ASP A 519 -9.21 20.46 -14.43
C ASP A 519 -8.74 21.82 -15.02
N ARG A 520 -9.66 22.74 -15.30
CA ARG A 520 -9.34 24.10 -15.81
C ARG A 520 -8.68 25.02 -14.76
N GLN A 521 -8.78 24.69 -13.46
CA GLN A 521 -8.24 25.57 -12.41
C GLN A 521 -6.71 25.48 -12.30
N ASN A 522 -6.03 26.64 -12.21
CA ASN A 522 -4.61 26.73 -11.92
C ASN A 522 -4.37 26.76 -10.40
N VAL A 523 -4.21 25.57 -9.81
CA VAL A 523 -4.01 25.37 -8.36
C VAL A 523 -2.82 26.16 -7.84
N ASN A 524 -1.68 26.14 -8.54
CA ASN A 524 -0.47 26.85 -8.11
C ASN A 524 -0.73 28.36 -8.01
N GLN A 525 -1.38 28.94 -9.02
CA GLN A 525 -1.72 30.36 -8.99
C GLN A 525 -2.67 30.69 -7.83
N ILE A 526 -3.66 29.84 -7.55
CA ILE A 526 -4.58 30.02 -6.42
C ILE A 526 -3.81 30.01 -5.09
N ILE A 527 -2.87 29.07 -4.90
CA ILE A 527 -2.01 29.03 -3.70
C ILE A 527 -1.17 30.31 -3.58
N TYR A 528 -0.56 30.79 -4.67
CA TYR A 528 0.21 32.03 -4.64
C TYR A 528 -0.66 33.27 -4.36
N ASN A 529 -1.91 33.29 -4.82
CA ASN A 529 -2.84 34.36 -4.45
C ASN A 529 -3.07 34.37 -2.93
N TYR A 530 -3.24 33.21 -2.29
CA TYR A 530 -3.36 33.12 -0.83
C TYR A 530 -2.10 33.55 -0.06
N VAL A 531 -0.90 33.36 -0.61
CA VAL A 531 0.35 33.86 0.00
C VAL A 531 0.35 35.38 0.17
N ALA A 532 -0.36 36.11 -0.71
CA ALA A 532 -0.44 37.56 -0.68
C ALA A 532 -1.46 38.13 0.31
N PHE A 533 -2.36 37.30 0.86
CA PHE A 533 -3.39 37.77 1.79
C PHE A 533 -2.80 38.35 3.09
N PRO A 534 -3.44 39.38 3.67
CA PRO A 534 -2.97 40.00 4.89
C PRO A 534 -3.45 39.22 6.14
N PRO A 535 -2.67 39.25 7.24
CA PRO A 535 -2.93 38.47 8.45
C PRO A 535 -4.16 38.89 9.26
N ASP A 536 -4.71 40.08 8.99
CA ASP A 536 -5.91 40.66 9.60
C ASP A 536 -7.22 40.35 8.85
N SER A 537 -7.17 39.43 7.89
CA SER A 537 -8.35 38.93 7.18
C SER A 537 -9.23 38.04 8.08
N GLU A 538 -10.41 37.67 7.57
CA GLU A 538 -11.27 36.67 8.21
C GLU A 538 -10.53 35.33 8.41
N LEU A 539 -10.92 34.59 9.45
CA LEU A 539 -10.25 33.35 9.89
C LEU A 539 -10.07 32.33 8.74
N ASP A 540 -11.06 32.18 7.87
CA ASP A 540 -11.03 31.25 6.74
C ASP A 540 -9.99 31.66 5.67
N LEU A 541 -9.84 32.97 5.41
CA LEU A 541 -8.81 33.49 4.51
C LEU A 541 -7.42 33.41 5.14
N VAL A 542 -7.31 33.71 6.44
CA VAL A 542 -6.06 33.58 7.20
C VAL A 542 -5.62 32.12 7.25
N ALA A 543 -6.53 31.17 7.41
CA ALA A 543 -6.21 29.75 7.38
C ALA A 543 -5.58 29.35 6.04
N ARG A 544 -6.21 29.73 4.92
CA ARG A 544 -5.65 29.46 3.57
C ARG A 544 -4.32 30.15 3.35
N HIS A 545 -4.17 31.39 3.82
CA HIS A 545 -2.91 32.12 3.78
C HIS A 545 -1.77 31.37 4.48
N LEU A 546 -2.00 30.92 5.72
CA LEU A 546 -1.00 30.23 6.53
C LEU A 546 -0.65 28.85 5.93
N ILE A 547 -1.63 28.12 5.40
CA ILE A 547 -1.38 26.86 4.67
C ILE A 547 -0.55 27.12 3.43
N ALA A 548 -0.89 28.15 2.64
CA ALA A 548 -0.17 28.49 1.43
C ALA A 548 1.30 28.81 1.72
N LEU A 549 1.59 29.58 2.79
CA LEU A 549 2.97 29.85 3.24
C LEU A 549 3.74 28.56 3.59
N VAL A 550 3.08 27.59 4.22
CA VAL A 550 3.68 26.28 4.53
C VAL A 550 4.01 25.52 3.25
N LEU A 551 3.06 25.44 2.31
CA LEU A 551 3.23 24.70 1.06
C LEU A 551 4.35 25.28 0.19
N ILE A 552 4.45 26.62 0.09
CA ILE A 552 5.54 27.27 -0.65
C ILE A 552 6.87 27.30 0.14
N GLY A 553 6.88 26.87 1.40
CA GLY A 553 8.06 26.85 2.25
C GLY A 553 8.60 28.23 2.62
N ASP A 554 7.73 29.24 2.77
CA ASP A 554 8.13 30.62 3.13
C ASP A 554 8.42 30.77 4.63
N VAL A 555 9.55 30.19 5.01
CA VAL A 555 10.06 30.20 6.39
C VAL A 555 10.38 31.61 6.87
N GLU A 556 10.79 32.51 5.98
CA GLU A 556 11.17 33.87 6.37
C GLU A 556 9.95 34.72 6.73
N LYS A 557 8.85 34.63 5.95
CA LYS A 557 7.59 35.29 6.31
C LYS A 557 6.99 34.74 7.60
N LEU A 558 7.00 33.42 7.79
CA LEU A 558 6.54 32.82 9.06
C LEU A 558 7.42 33.20 10.27
N LYS A 559 8.74 33.37 10.08
CA LYS A 559 9.64 33.89 11.15
C LYS A 559 9.30 35.33 11.50
N SER A 560 8.98 36.16 10.51
CA SER A 560 8.58 37.55 10.75
C SER A 560 7.28 37.60 11.57
N TYR A 561 6.32 36.74 11.28
CA TYR A 561 5.08 36.62 12.08
C TYR A 561 5.39 36.21 13.52
N LYS A 562 6.22 35.18 13.72
CA LYS A 562 6.65 34.75 15.06
C LYS A 562 7.28 35.89 15.85
N GLU A 563 8.14 36.70 15.23
CA GLU A 563 8.80 37.81 15.91
C GLU A 563 7.83 38.92 16.30
N ASN A 564 6.83 39.19 15.46
CA ASN A 564 5.77 40.15 15.77
C ASN A 564 4.92 39.68 16.97
N PHE A 565 4.56 38.40 17.05
CA PHE A 565 3.94 37.82 18.27
C PHE A 565 4.84 37.98 19.51
N ARG A 566 6.16 37.83 19.38
CA ARG A 566 7.10 38.03 20.52
C ARG A 566 7.14 39.48 21.00
N LYS A 567 6.93 40.43 20.09
CA LYS A 567 6.87 41.87 20.38
C LYS A 567 5.50 42.31 20.92
N GLY A 568 4.53 41.40 21.07
CA GLY A 568 3.17 41.72 21.50
C GLY A 568 2.32 42.39 20.42
N ASN A 569 2.74 42.32 19.15
CA ASN A 569 1.98 42.83 18.01
C ASN A 569 1.60 41.66 17.10
N PRO A 570 0.42 41.03 17.25
CA PRO A 570 0.01 39.90 16.43
C PRO A 570 -0.38 40.28 14.99
N LEU A 571 -0.09 41.49 14.51
CA LEU A 571 -0.39 41.92 13.12
C LEU A 571 -1.89 41.84 12.75
N GLY A 572 -2.78 41.95 13.74
CA GLY A 572 -4.22 41.82 13.51
C GLY A 572 -4.72 40.39 13.29
N PHE A 573 -3.87 39.36 13.49
CA PHE A 573 -4.34 37.98 13.51
C PHE A 573 -5.52 37.81 14.47
N VAL A 574 -6.56 37.11 14.00
CA VAL A 574 -7.69 36.66 14.81
C VAL A 574 -7.22 35.82 16.02
N GLU A 575 -7.97 35.87 17.13
CA GLU A 575 -7.56 35.32 18.43
C GLU A 575 -7.21 33.82 18.39
N GLU A 576 -7.79 33.08 17.44
CA GLU A 576 -7.56 31.65 17.22
C GLU A 576 -6.14 31.32 16.69
N ILE A 577 -5.42 32.32 16.18
CA ILE A 577 -4.04 32.18 15.70
C ILE A 577 -3.08 32.57 16.83
N SER A 578 -2.53 31.55 17.50
CA SER A 578 -1.58 31.73 18.59
C SER A 578 -0.12 31.67 18.13
N LYS A 579 0.78 32.20 18.96
CA LYS A 579 2.23 32.02 18.80
C LYS A 579 2.63 30.55 18.65
N TYR A 580 2.00 29.65 19.41
CA TYR A 580 2.25 28.20 19.32
C TYR A 580 1.85 27.65 17.94
N ARG A 581 0.74 28.13 17.35
CA ARG A 581 0.35 27.75 15.99
C ARG A 581 1.38 28.20 14.96
N ILE A 582 1.93 29.41 15.09
CA ILE A 582 3.02 29.92 14.23
C ILE A 582 4.31 29.08 14.37
N ASP A 583 4.63 28.61 15.58
CA ASP A 583 5.77 27.71 15.80
C ASP A 583 5.60 26.36 15.11
N ASN A 584 4.38 25.81 15.11
CA ASN A 584 4.05 24.58 14.37
C ASN A 584 4.15 24.81 12.86
N LEU A 585 3.59 25.92 12.34
CA LEU A 585 3.67 26.31 10.93
C LEU A 585 5.11 26.40 10.43
N LEU A 586 6.02 26.98 11.23
CA LEU A 586 7.44 27.05 10.91
C LEU A 586 8.12 25.68 10.80
N THR A 587 7.72 24.75 11.66
CA THR A 587 8.23 23.37 11.64
C THR A 587 7.77 22.65 10.38
N LEU A 588 6.48 22.81 10.02
CA LEU A 588 5.90 22.26 8.80
C LEU A 588 6.57 22.85 7.54
N ALA A 589 6.67 24.19 7.43
CA ALA A 589 7.23 24.87 6.26
C ALA A 589 8.69 24.45 5.95
N ARG A 590 9.50 24.19 6.99
CA ARG A 590 10.86 23.65 6.81
C ARG A 590 10.87 22.27 6.17
N GLY A 591 9.85 21.46 6.44
CA GLY A 591 9.65 20.14 5.84
C GLY A 591 9.24 20.18 4.37
N TYR A 592 8.66 21.30 3.91
CA TYR A 592 8.20 21.53 2.53
C TYR A 592 9.19 22.31 1.65
N ARG A 593 10.24 22.91 2.23
CA ARG A 593 11.27 23.73 1.55
C ARG A 593 11.99 23.04 0.36
N ALA A 594 11.81 21.74 0.16
CA ALA A 594 12.37 20.95 -0.93
C ALA A 594 11.32 20.36 -1.90
N GLY A 595 10.02 20.63 -1.70
CA GLY A 595 8.92 19.88 -2.33
C GLY A 595 8.06 20.62 -3.36
N PHE A 596 8.05 21.96 -3.38
CA PHE A 596 7.35 22.75 -4.39
C PHE A 596 8.35 23.62 -5.17
N PRO A 597 8.72 23.26 -6.41
CA PRO A 597 9.54 24.15 -7.24
C PRO A 597 8.74 25.42 -7.53
N LYS A 598 9.37 26.59 -7.38
CA LYS A 598 8.80 27.89 -7.78
C LYS A 598 8.29 27.93 -9.23
N ASN A 599 8.77 27.00 -10.07
CA ASN A 599 8.44 26.85 -11.50
C ASN A 599 8.24 25.37 -11.88
N ALA A 600 7.35 24.61 -11.23
CA ALA A 600 6.99 23.30 -11.75
C ALA A 600 6.35 23.49 -13.15
N PRO A 601 6.92 22.94 -14.24
CA PRO A 601 6.25 22.98 -15.53
C PRO A 601 4.92 22.23 -15.40
N ILE A 602 3.91 22.78 -16.06
CA ILE A 602 2.64 22.09 -16.31
C ILE A 602 3.02 20.68 -16.79
N LEU A 603 2.67 19.63 -16.04
CA LEU A 603 2.64 18.28 -16.58
C LEU A 603 1.48 18.26 -17.60
N SER A 604 1.77 18.79 -18.79
CA SER A 604 1.09 18.40 -20.01
C SER A 604 1.55 16.97 -20.27
N LEU A 605 0.70 16.02 -19.90
CA LEU A 605 0.66 14.76 -20.60
C LEU A 605 -0.42 14.94 -21.65
N ASP A 606 0.02 15.01 -22.91
CA ASP A 606 -0.86 14.93 -24.07
C ASP A 606 -1.92 13.84 -23.85
N PRO A 607 -3.21 14.12 -24.09
CA PRO A 607 -4.12 13.06 -24.42
C PRO A 607 -3.71 12.56 -25.81
N GLN A 608 -3.15 11.35 -25.89
CA GLN A 608 -3.39 10.50 -27.05
C GLN A 608 -4.90 10.16 -27.05
N THR A 609 -5.74 11.13 -27.39
CA THR A 609 -7.09 10.87 -27.88
C THR A 609 -6.92 10.44 -29.32
N THR A 610 -7.02 9.13 -29.55
CA THR A 610 -7.41 8.62 -30.86
C THR A 610 -8.70 9.32 -31.27
N SER A 611 -8.58 10.12 -32.33
CA SER A 611 -9.65 10.77 -33.07
C SER A 611 -10.86 9.84 -33.22
N ILE A 612 -12.02 10.29 -32.74
CA ILE A 612 -13.30 9.84 -33.26
C ILE A 612 -14.01 11.08 -33.77
N ASP A 613 -14.11 11.15 -35.10
CA ASP A 613 -14.62 12.26 -35.89
C ASP A 613 -16.01 12.71 -35.44
N SER A 614 -16.12 13.98 -35.02
CA SER A 614 -17.38 14.71 -34.99
C SER A 614 -17.52 15.50 -36.29
N LYS A 615 -18.40 15.03 -37.18
CA LYS A 615 -18.89 15.82 -38.33
C LYS A 615 -19.79 16.94 -37.80
N THR A 616 -19.27 18.17 -37.77
CA THR A 616 -20.08 19.38 -37.60
C THR A 616 -20.59 19.82 -38.97
N VAL A 617 -21.90 19.93 -39.13
CA VAL A 617 -22.55 20.68 -40.22
C VAL A 617 -22.60 22.14 -39.78
N ALA A 618 -22.04 23.03 -40.61
CA ALA A 618 -22.02 24.46 -40.39
C ALA A 618 -23.42 25.08 -40.55
N VAL A 619 -23.78 25.98 -39.64
CA VAL A 619 -24.86 26.95 -39.82
C VAL A 619 -24.19 28.30 -40.00
N GLU A 620 -24.44 28.93 -41.15
CA GLU A 620 -23.88 30.22 -41.55
C GLU A 620 -24.38 31.35 -40.65
N ALA A 621 -23.46 32.25 -40.29
CA ALA A 621 -23.73 33.50 -39.59
C ALA A 621 -24.19 34.56 -40.60
N ILE A 622 -25.26 35.27 -40.25
CA ILE A 622 -25.75 36.45 -40.94
C ILE A 622 -24.86 37.63 -40.56
N GLU A 623 -24.29 38.31 -41.56
CA GLU A 623 -23.53 39.55 -41.43
C GLU A 623 -24.48 40.72 -41.10
N GLU A 624 -24.24 41.42 -39.98
CA GLU A 624 -24.64 42.81 -39.79
C GLU A 624 -23.45 43.71 -40.14
N VAL A 625 -23.63 44.57 -41.14
CA VAL A 625 -22.67 45.60 -41.54
C VAL A 625 -23.21 46.94 -41.06
N ASP A 626 -22.43 47.61 -40.21
CA ASP A 626 -22.64 48.97 -39.74
C ASP A 626 -22.64 49.99 -40.90
N GLU A 627 -23.66 50.84 -40.93
CA GLU A 627 -23.75 52.03 -41.77
C GLU A 627 -22.77 53.10 -41.30
N ALA A 628 -22.04 53.70 -42.25
CA ALA A 628 -21.31 54.94 -42.05
C ALA A 628 -21.98 56.05 -42.87
N ASP A 629 -22.29 57.14 -42.19
CA ASP A 629 -22.92 58.37 -42.69
C ASP A 629 -22.05 59.15 -43.70
N ASP A 630 -22.78 59.75 -44.64
CA ASP A 630 -22.58 61.03 -45.35
C ASP A 630 -21.39 61.27 -46.31
N ASN A 631 -21.70 61.40 -47.60
CA ASN A 631 -21.80 62.72 -48.27
C ASN A 631 -22.38 62.63 -49.70
N ASP A 632 -23.22 63.64 -49.99
CA ASP A 632 -23.85 64.09 -51.26
C ASP A 632 -25.20 63.49 -51.73
#